data_AF-A0A7S1LAJ3-F1
#
_entry.id   AF-A0A7S1LAJ3-F1
#
_cell.length_a   1.000
_cell.length_b   1.000
_cell.length_c   1.000
_cell.angle_alpha   90.00
_cell.angle_beta   90.00
_cell.angle_gamma   90.00
#
_symmetry.space_group_name_H-M   'P 1'
#
loop_
_entity.id
_entity.type
_entity.pdbx_description
1 polymer ?
#
loop_
_entity_poly.entity_id
_entity_poly.type
_entity_poly.pdbx_seq_one_letter_code
_entity_poly.pdbx_strand_id
1 'polypeptide(L)'
;AVSASTARPASPAPPPQRPTYVFLLDLSYNAAEFGLIESVCNGILDGLWKLKNAAEADGDDAQREAAVDRFESTQVGFVGFDAVVYLFNLRSGLSSPAMIVAPDLASDTANIIEKTGMQESLELPCLLEDLVVSLKDSFDLVVSLLEKL
;
A
#
# COMPACT_ATOMS: atom_id res chain seq x y z
N ALA A 1 17.91 -29.66 -48.44
CA ALA A 1 17.30 -29.99 -47.14
C ALA A 1 17.31 -28.71 -46.30
N VAL A 2 16.15 -28.08 -46.10
CA VAL A 2 16.03 -26.85 -45.29
C VAL A 2 15.57 -27.28 -43.90
N SER A 3 16.41 -27.06 -42.90
CA SER A 3 16.14 -27.40 -41.50
C SER A 3 15.07 -26.44 -40.95
N ALA A 4 13.89 -26.97 -40.66
CA ALA A 4 12.84 -26.22 -39.98
C ALA A 4 13.25 -25.98 -38.52
N SER A 5 13.52 -24.71 -38.19
CA SER A 5 13.71 -24.26 -36.80
C SER A 5 12.36 -24.30 -36.09
N THR A 6 12.18 -25.25 -35.18
CA THR A 6 11.01 -25.34 -34.33
C THR A 6 11.11 -24.31 -33.21
N ALA A 7 10.43 -23.18 -33.38
CA ALA A 7 10.28 -22.18 -32.32
C ALA A 7 9.56 -22.80 -31.12
N ARG A 8 10.16 -22.70 -29.93
CA ARG A 8 9.58 -23.16 -28.66
C ARG A 8 8.33 -22.31 -28.36
N PRO A 9 7.18 -22.92 -28.01
CA PRO A 9 6.00 -22.14 -27.66
C PRO A 9 6.30 -21.25 -26.45
N ALA A 10 5.91 -19.98 -26.53
CA ALA A 10 6.02 -19.03 -25.43
C ALA A 10 5.19 -19.52 -24.24
N SER A 11 5.76 -19.49 -23.03
CA SER A 11 5.03 -19.79 -21.80
C SER A 11 3.89 -18.79 -21.61
N PRO A 12 2.73 -19.20 -21.05
CA PRO A 12 1.66 -18.28 -20.75
C PRO A 12 2.17 -17.17 -19.82
N ALA A 13 1.70 -15.95 -20.04
CA ALA A 13 2.00 -14.83 -19.17
C ALA A 13 1.57 -15.16 -17.73
N PRO A 14 2.34 -14.76 -16.71
CA PRO A 14 1.91 -14.91 -15.33
C PRO A 14 0.59 -14.17 -15.11
N PRO A 15 -0.26 -14.63 -14.16
CA PRO A 15 -1.48 -13.91 -13.83
C PRO A 15 -1.15 -12.46 -13.45
N PRO A 16 -2.02 -11.49 -13.79
CA PRO A 16 -1.78 -10.09 -13.46
C PRO A 16 -1.61 -9.93 -11.93
N GLN A 17 -0.60 -9.15 -11.52
CA GLN A 17 -0.43 -8.81 -10.11
C GLN A 17 -1.64 -7.98 -9.63
N ARG A 18 -2.10 -8.28 -8.43
CA ARG A 18 -3.23 -7.60 -7.80
C ARG A 18 -2.82 -6.20 -7.35
N PRO A 19 -3.74 -5.22 -7.31
CA PRO A 19 -3.39 -3.84 -7.01
C PRO A 19 -2.91 -3.69 -5.56
N THR A 20 -1.79 -2.97 -5.41
CA THR A 20 -1.31 -2.46 -4.13
C THR A 20 -1.55 -0.96 -4.09
N TYR A 21 -2.22 -0.46 -3.06
CA TYR A 21 -2.43 0.97 -2.85
C TYR A 21 -1.46 1.48 -1.80
N VAL A 22 -0.63 2.47 -2.16
CA VAL A 22 0.21 3.16 -1.20
C VAL A 22 -0.24 4.62 -1.13
N PHE A 23 -0.71 5.02 0.05
CA PHE A 23 -1.18 6.38 0.31
C PHE A 23 -0.04 7.22 0.85
N LEU A 24 0.33 8.27 0.11
CA LEU A 24 1.29 9.27 0.57
C LEU A 24 0.50 10.43 1.17
N LEU A 25 0.67 10.66 2.47
CA LEU A 25 -0.07 11.65 3.25
C LEU A 25 0.84 12.83 3.57
N ASP A 26 0.43 14.02 3.15
CA ASP A 26 1.08 15.27 3.57
C ASP A 26 0.72 15.51 5.05
N LEU A 27 1.73 15.41 5.93
CA LEU A 27 1.62 15.64 7.37
C LEU A 27 2.16 17.02 7.78
N SER A 28 2.31 17.94 6.82
CA SER A 28 2.75 19.31 7.11
C SER A 28 1.76 20.08 7.98
N TYR A 29 2.27 21.12 8.63
CA TYR A 29 1.46 22.04 9.43
C TYR A 29 0.23 22.56 8.66
N ASN A 30 0.38 22.90 7.38
CA ASN A 30 -0.73 23.41 6.58
C ASN A 30 -1.80 22.35 6.33
N ALA A 31 -1.40 21.11 6.03
CA ALA A 31 -2.34 20.01 5.84
C ALA A 31 -3.13 19.72 7.13
N ALA A 32 -2.50 19.82 8.29
CA ALA A 32 -3.16 19.70 9.58
C ALA A 32 -4.10 20.89 9.88
N GLU A 33 -3.60 22.13 9.76
CA GLU A 33 -4.33 23.36 10.06
C GLU A 33 -5.61 23.51 9.23
N PHE A 34 -5.56 23.13 7.94
CA PHE A 34 -6.70 23.21 7.05
C PHE A 34 -7.59 21.96 7.07
N GLY A 35 -7.33 20.98 7.94
CA GLY A 35 -8.12 19.76 8.07
C GLY A 35 -8.01 18.80 6.87
N LEU A 36 -6.96 18.93 6.06
CA LEU A 36 -6.76 18.09 4.88
C LEU A 36 -6.46 16.64 5.28
N ILE A 37 -5.66 16.44 6.34
CA ILE A 37 -5.32 15.10 6.86
C ILE A 37 -6.60 14.36 7.27
N GLU A 38 -7.44 15.00 8.09
CA GLU A 38 -8.72 14.46 8.53
C GLU A 38 -9.64 14.13 7.35
N SER A 39 -9.76 15.06 6.39
CA SER A 39 -10.62 14.87 5.21
C SER A 39 -10.16 13.68 4.34
N VAL A 40 -8.84 13.54 4.12
CA VAL A 40 -8.27 12.42 3.36
C VAL A 40 -8.45 11.11 4.12
N CYS A 41 -8.17 11.08 5.42
CA CYS A 41 -8.31 9.87 6.24
C CYS A 41 -9.78 9.39 6.25
N ASN A 42 -10.74 10.30 6.43
CA ASN A 42 -12.17 9.99 6.35
C ASN A 42 -12.57 9.44 4.97
N GLY A 43 -12.08 10.04 3.88
CA GLY A 43 -12.35 9.54 2.52
C GLY A 43 -11.79 8.13 2.27
N ILE A 44 -10.61 7.83 2.81
CA ILE A 44 -10.01 6.50 2.74
C ILE A 44 -10.82 5.50 3.57
N LEU A 45 -11.15 5.85 4.82
CA LEU A 45 -11.99 5.04 5.71
C LEU A 45 -13.33 4.66 5.04
N ASP A 46 -14.01 5.63 4.45
CA ASP A 46 -15.26 5.40 3.71
C ASP A 46 -15.08 4.38 2.58
N GLY A 47 -13.97 4.46 1.84
CA GLY A 47 -13.64 3.51 0.78
C GLY A 47 -13.39 2.10 1.31
N LEU A 48 -12.64 1.99 2.40
CA LEU A 48 -12.31 0.71 3.05
C LEU A 48 -13.56 0.03 3.62
N TRP A 49 -14.43 0.78 4.29
CA TRP A 49 -15.69 0.26 4.82
C TRP A 49 -16.64 -0.18 3.72
N LYS A 50 -16.75 0.57 2.61
CA LYS A 50 -17.54 0.12 1.43
C LYS A 50 -17.02 -1.20 0.86
N LEU A 51 -15.69 -1.38 0.82
CA LEU A 51 -15.09 -2.62 0.32
C LEU A 51 -15.39 -3.81 1.26
N LYS A 52 -15.21 -3.62 2.58
CA LYS A 52 -15.51 -4.64 3.58
C LYS A 52 -16.99 -5.01 3.59
N ASN A 53 -17.88 -4.01 3.63
CA ASN A 53 -19.32 -4.22 3.64
C ASN A 53 -19.80 -4.94 2.38
N ALA A 54 -19.19 -4.67 1.21
CA ALA A 54 -19.52 -5.39 -0.02
C ALA A 54 -19.08 -6.86 0.02
N ALA A 55 -17.99 -7.19 0.71
CA ALA A 55 -17.53 -8.57 0.91
C ALA A 55 -18.40 -9.34 1.91
N GLU A 56 -18.97 -8.65 2.91
CA GLU A 56 -19.83 -9.22 3.95
C GLU A 56 -21.33 -9.23 3.58
N ALA A 57 -21.74 -8.52 2.52
CA ALA A 57 -23.13 -8.40 2.12
C ALA A 57 -23.73 -9.73 1.63
N ASP A 58 -24.95 -10.03 2.07
CA ASP A 58 -25.77 -11.10 1.52
C ASP A 58 -26.27 -10.71 0.11
N GLY A 59 -26.02 -11.57 -0.88
CA GLY A 59 -26.32 -11.29 -2.29
C GLY A 59 -26.05 -12.49 -3.20
N ASP A 60 -26.06 -12.26 -4.51
CA ASP A 60 -25.73 -13.29 -5.50
C ASP A 60 -24.36 -13.90 -5.23
N ASP A 61 -24.27 -15.23 -5.27
CA ASP A 61 -23.05 -15.96 -4.86
C ASP A 61 -21.82 -15.57 -5.68
N ALA A 62 -21.98 -15.30 -6.98
CA ALA A 62 -20.88 -14.91 -7.84
C ALA A 62 -20.40 -13.48 -7.56
N GLN A 63 -21.32 -12.55 -7.27
CA GLN A 63 -20.97 -11.16 -6.91
C GLN A 63 -20.29 -11.08 -5.55
N ARG A 64 -20.77 -11.88 -4.58
CA ARG A 64 -20.17 -11.99 -3.25
C ARG A 64 -18.77 -12.58 -3.30
N GLU A 65 -18.56 -13.67 -4.05
CA GLU A 65 -17.23 -14.27 -4.21
C GLU A 65 -16.23 -13.27 -4.82
N ALA A 66 -16.64 -12.50 -5.84
CA ALA A 66 -15.80 -11.46 -6.42
C ALA A 66 -15.51 -10.31 -5.44
N ALA A 67 -16.45 -9.92 -4.59
CA ALA A 67 -16.26 -8.89 -3.58
C ALA A 67 -15.33 -9.33 -2.45
N VAL A 68 -15.49 -10.58 -1.97
CA VAL A 68 -14.58 -11.19 -0.99
C VAL A 68 -13.17 -11.28 -1.54
N ASP A 69 -13.01 -11.80 -2.76
CA ASP A 69 -11.70 -11.89 -3.41
C ASP A 69 -11.06 -10.51 -3.56
N ARG A 70 -11.84 -9.47 -3.90
CA ARG A 70 -11.34 -8.09 -3.97
C ARG A 70 -10.88 -7.58 -2.61
N PHE A 71 -11.67 -7.76 -1.55
CA PHE A 71 -11.30 -7.30 -0.21
C PHE A 71 -10.05 -8.03 0.31
N GLU A 72 -10.03 -9.36 0.25
CA GLU A 72 -8.96 -10.18 0.82
C GLU A 72 -7.60 -10.01 0.12
N SER A 73 -7.64 -9.59 -1.15
CA SER A 73 -6.47 -9.47 -1.99
C SER A 73 -5.97 -8.05 -2.19
N THR A 74 -6.71 -7.07 -1.66
CA THR A 74 -6.29 -5.67 -1.66
C THR A 74 -5.19 -5.48 -0.62
N GLN A 75 -4.04 -4.99 -1.07
CA GLN A 75 -2.95 -4.58 -0.19
C GLN A 75 -2.92 -3.06 -0.07
N VAL A 76 -2.64 -2.58 1.14
CA VAL A 76 -2.52 -1.16 1.46
C VAL A 76 -1.24 -0.86 2.22
N GLY A 77 -0.69 0.33 2.00
CA GLY A 77 0.37 0.90 2.80
C GLY A 77 0.20 2.40 2.96
N PHE A 78 0.74 2.96 4.02
CA PHE A 78 0.64 4.38 4.35
C PHE A 78 2.04 4.94 4.60
N VAL A 79 2.29 6.10 4.01
CA VAL A 79 3.54 6.85 4.17
C VAL A 79 3.17 8.30 4.44
N GLY A 80 3.59 8.84 5.58
CA GLY A 80 3.48 10.28 5.86
C GLY A 80 4.72 11.01 5.36
N PHE A 81 4.59 12.28 4.98
CA PHE A 81 5.74 13.12 4.68
C PHE A 81 5.53 14.58 5.11
N ASP A 82 6.61 15.21 5.55
CA ASP A 82 6.75 16.66 5.70
C ASP A 82 8.18 17.10 5.30
N ALA A 83 9.02 17.48 6.27
CA ALA A 83 10.47 17.58 6.13
C ALA A 83 11.17 16.21 6.18
N VAL A 84 10.52 15.19 6.76
CA VAL A 84 11.02 13.80 6.82
C VAL A 84 9.94 12.81 6.36
N VAL A 85 10.34 11.56 6.12
CA VAL A 85 9.40 10.48 5.77
C VAL A 85 9.00 9.70 7.01
N TYR A 86 7.71 9.39 7.14
CA TYR A 86 7.12 8.56 8.18
C TYR A 86 6.57 7.29 7.54
N LEU A 87 7.09 6.13 7.94
CA LEU A 87 6.61 4.82 7.48
C LEU A 87 5.70 4.22 8.56
N PHE A 88 4.50 3.77 8.18
CA PHE A 88 3.57 3.16 9.14
C PHE A 88 3.65 1.64 9.06
N ASN A 89 4.14 1.02 10.12
CA ASN A 89 4.12 -0.43 10.30
C ASN A 89 2.73 -0.86 10.77
N LEU A 90 2.12 -1.74 9.96
CA LEU A 90 0.76 -2.25 10.09
C LEU A 90 0.73 -3.77 10.11
N ARG A 91 1.87 -4.43 10.38
CA ARG A 91 1.97 -5.90 10.48
C ARG A 91 0.88 -6.44 11.39
N SER A 92 0.22 -7.51 10.96
CA SER A 92 -0.79 -8.19 11.76
C SER A 92 -0.19 -8.69 13.09
N GLY A 93 -0.98 -8.58 14.16
CA GLY A 93 -0.54 -8.93 15.52
C GLY A 93 0.05 -7.79 16.35
N LEU A 94 0.27 -6.60 15.76
CA LEU A 94 0.50 -5.39 16.55
C LEU A 94 -0.76 -5.00 17.34
N SER A 95 -0.58 -4.45 18.54
CA SER A 95 -1.70 -3.91 19.35
C SER A 95 -2.14 -2.52 18.89
N SER A 96 -1.25 -1.80 18.22
CA SER A 96 -1.51 -0.49 17.61
C SER A 96 -0.54 -0.26 16.44
N PRO A 97 -0.90 0.57 15.46
CA PRO A 97 0.02 1.01 14.41
C PRO A 97 1.30 1.61 14.99
N ALA A 98 2.44 1.32 14.37
CA ALA A 98 3.73 1.88 14.78
C ALA A 98 4.30 2.80 13.69
N MET A 99 4.72 3.99 14.06
CA MET A 99 5.35 4.96 13.17
C MET A 99 6.88 4.82 13.23
N ILE A 100 7.51 4.71 12.07
CA ILE A 100 8.97 4.68 11.91
C ILE A 100 9.37 5.97 11.21
N VAL A 101 10.19 6.79 11.88
CA VAL A 101 10.71 8.04 11.31
C VAL A 101 11.96 7.73 10.50
N ALA A 102 11.95 8.06 9.21
CA ALA A 102 13.00 7.75 8.25
C ALA A 102 13.54 9.05 7.61
N PRO A 103 14.34 9.84 8.35
CA PRO A 103 14.85 11.12 7.85
C PRO A 103 15.82 10.95 6.68
N ASP A 104 16.63 9.88 6.70
CA ASP A 104 17.65 9.62 5.69
C ASP A 104 17.05 9.22 4.33
N LEU A 105 15.81 8.72 4.33
CA LEU A 105 15.13 8.27 3.11
C LEU A 105 14.93 9.39 2.09
N ALA A 106 14.61 10.60 2.57
CA ALA A 106 14.44 11.77 1.72
C ALA A 106 15.78 12.22 1.12
N SER A 107 16.86 12.21 1.92
CA SER A 107 18.19 12.62 1.47
C SER A 107 18.84 11.59 0.55
N ASP A 108 18.67 10.30 0.82
CA ASP A 108 19.30 9.23 0.04
C ASP A 108 18.71 9.16 -1.37
N THR A 109 17.40 9.29 -1.49
CA THR A 109 16.71 9.28 -2.80
C THR A 109 17.16 10.43 -3.70
N ALA A 110 17.28 11.65 -3.15
CA ALA A 110 17.75 12.83 -3.89
C ALA A 110 19.22 12.68 -4.34
N ASN A 111 20.08 12.17 -3.45
CA ASN A 111 21.49 11.94 -3.74
C ASN A 111 21.73 10.87 -4.82
N ILE A 112 20.94 9.79 -4.81
CA ILE A 112 21.07 8.68 -5.76
C ILE A 112 20.72 9.13 -7.18
N ILE A 113 19.59 9.83 -7.34
CA ILE A 113 19.10 10.32 -8.64
C ILE A 113 20.11 11.30 -9.25
N GLU A 114 20.68 12.21 -8.44
CA GLU A 114 21.61 13.23 -8.93
C GLU A 114 23.00 12.69 -9.27
N LYS A 115 23.52 11.71 -8.51
CA LYS A 115 24.94 11.31 -8.63
C LYS A 115 25.21 10.19 -9.62
N THR A 116 24.28 9.26 -9.81
CA THR A 116 24.58 8.01 -10.52
C THR A 116 23.85 7.86 -11.85
N GLY A 117 22.72 8.57 -12.05
CA GLY A 117 21.82 8.31 -13.18
C GLY A 117 21.26 6.87 -13.19
N MET A 118 21.49 6.10 -12.12
CA MET A 118 21.05 4.73 -11.94
C MET A 118 20.15 4.68 -10.71
N GLN A 119 19.03 3.98 -10.81
CA GLN A 119 18.13 3.78 -9.69
C GLN A 119 18.69 2.65 -8.81
N GLU A 120 19.51 2.99 -7.82
CA GLU A 120 19.87 2.04 -6.77
C GLU A 120 18.65 1.70 -5.91
N SER A 121 18.62 0.47 -5.40
CA SER A 121 17.55 0.03 -4.50
C SER A 121 17.62 0.81 -3.20
N LEU A 122 16.52 1.49 -2.87
CA LEU A 122 16.35 2.20 -1.62
C LEU A 122 16.24 1.18 -0.47
N GLU A 123 17.14 1.27 0.51
CA GLU A 123 17.07 0.44 1.72
C GLU A 123 16.05 1.04 2.68
N LEU A 124 15.03 0.25 3.04
CA LEU A 124 14.03 0.65 4.03
C LEU A 124 14.52 0.29 5.44
N PRO A 125 14.22 1.12 6.45
CA PRO A 125 14.56 0.82 7.86
C PRO A 125 13.72 -0.32 8.46
N CYS A 126 12.86 -0.95 7.65
CA CYS A 126 11.98 -2.05 8.01
C CYS A 126 11.65 -2.90 6.78
N LEU A 127 11.00 -4.05 7.01
CA LEU A 127 10.60 -4.93 5.92
C LEU A 127 9.40 -4.36 5.17
N LEU A 128 9.37 -4.53 3.85
CA LEU A 128 8.27 -4.04 3.02
C LEU A 128 6.92 -4.67 3.41
N GLU A 129 6.93 -5.94 3.83
CA GLU A 129 5.75 -6.68 4.31
C GLU A 129 5.16 -6.09 5.60
N ASP A 130 5.90 -5.26 6.31
CA ASP A 130 5.42 -4.57 7.52
C ASP A 130 4.66 -3.30 7.18
N LEU A 131 4.97 -2.71 6.02
CA LEU A 131 4.39 -1.45 5.54
C LEU A 131 3.21 -1.70 4.59
N VAL A 132 3.33 -2.72 3.73
CA VAL A 132 2.33 -3.09 2.74
C VAL A 132 1.65 -4.37 3.20
N VAL A 133 0.44 -4.23 3.71
CA VAL A 133 -0.30 -5.30 4.38
C VAL A 133 -1.59 -5.63 3.63
N SER A 134 -2.04 -6.88 3.72
CA SER A 134 -3.37 -7.25 3.23
C SER A 134 -4.43 -6.65 4.14
N LEU A 135 -5.50 -6.10 3.53
CA LEU A 135 -6.67 -5.66 4.29
C LEU A 135 -7.31 -6.82 5.07
N LYS A 136 -7.21 -8.06 4.59
CA LYS A 136 -7.73 -9.23 5.31
C LYS A 136 -7.16 -9.34 6.72
N ASP A 137 -5.85 -9.14 6.85
CA ASP A 137 -5.11 -9.46 8.06
C ASP A 137 -4.94 -8.26 9.00
N SER A 138 -4.98 -7.04 8.45
CA SER A 138 -4.64 -5.80 9.17
C SER A 138 -5.73 -4.73 9.12
N PHE A 139 -6.98 -5.06 8.77
CA PHE A 139 -8.08 -4.08 8.64
C PHE A 139 -8.21 -3.17 9.87
N ASP A 140 -8.25 -3.74 11.07
CA ASP A 140 -8.47 -2.98 12.30
C ASP A 140 -7.28 -2.07 12.64
N LEU A 141 -6.06 -2.47 12.30
CA LEU A 141 -4.87 -1.62 12.45
C LEU A 141 -4.90 -0.45 11.45
N VAL A 142 -5.30 -0.71 10.21
CA VAL A 142 -5.46 0.34 9.19
C VAL A 142 -6.51 1.36 9.64
N VAL A 143 -7.66 0.89 10.13
CA VAL A 143 -8.71 1.77 10.67
C VAL A 143 -8.18 2.56 11.87
N SER A 144 -7.53 1.89 12.83
CA SER A 144 -6.96 2.56 13.99
C SER A 144 -5.89 3.59 13.63
N LEU A 145 -5.15 3.42 12.52
CA LEU A 145 -4.19 4.40 12.05
C LEU A 145 -4.92 5.65 11.59
N LEU A 146 -5.88 5.48 10.68
CA LEU A 146 -6.61 6.57 10.04
C LEU A 146 -7.47 7.37 11.02
N GLU A 147 -7.96 6.74 12.10
CA GLU A 147 -8.68 7.44 13.18
C GLU A 147 -7.78 8.24 14.13
N LYS A 148 -6.46 8.00 14.09
CA LYS A 148 -5.47 8.66 14.97
C LYS A 148 -4.64 9.73 14.26
N LEU A 149 -4.63 9.73 12.93
CA LEU A 149 -3.99 10.76 12.10
C LEU A 149 -4.92 11.96 11.92
#